data_AF-A0A923YVG7-F1
#
_entry.id   AF-A0A923YVG7-F1
#
_cell.length_a   1.000
_cell.length_b   1.000
_cell.length_c   1.000
_cell.angle_alpha   90.00
_cell.angle_beta   90.00
_cell.angle_gamma   90.00
#
_symmetry.space_group_name_H-M   'P 1'
#
loop_
_entity.id
_entity.type
_entity.pdbx_description
1 polymer ?
#
loop_
_entity_poly.entity_id
_entity_poly.type
_entity_poly.pdbx_seq_one_letter_code
_entity_poly.pdbx_strand_id
1 'polypeptide(L)' 'MVKNIIITGTSRGIGHELALQFANAGHNVLAISRKKSDRLLANAQITCLSVDLSEQIELEKVNQFLTQNWS' A
#
# COMPACT_ATOMS: atom_id res chain seq x y z
N MET A 1 -14.59 2.37 12.68
CA MET A 1 -14.29 3.47 11.74
C MET A 1 -13.28 2.98 10.70
N VAL A 2 -13.49 3.31 9.43
CA VAL A 2 -12.54 3.04 8.35
C VAL A 2 -11.31 3.94 8.55
N LYS A 3 -10.11 3.39 8.37
CA LYS A 3 -8.85 4.12 8.45
C LYS A 3 -8.06 3.97 7.15
N ASN A 4 -7.18 4.95 6.91
CA ASN A 4 -6.19 4.89 5.84
C ASN A 4 -4.86 4.42 6.45
N ILE A 5 -4.28 3.35 5.91
CA ILE A 5 -3.10 2.68 6.48
C ILE A 5 -2.06 2.50 5.37
N ILE A 6 -0.84 2.96 5.63
CA ILE A 6 0.30 2.75 4.74
C ILE A 6 1.14 1.61 5.29
N ILE A 7 1.47 0.64 4.45
CA ILE A 7 2.35 -0.48 4.82
C ILE A 7 3.46 -0.58 3.79
N THR A 8 4.71 -0.54 4.25
CA THR A 8 5.90 -0.72 3.43
C THR A 8 6.39 -2.17 3.54
N GLY A 9 7.14 -2.65 2.54
CA GLY A 9 7.63 -4.03 2.53
C GLY A 9 6.53 -5.07 2.29
N THR A 10 5.54 -4.75 1.47
CA THR A 10 4.33 -5.57 1.24
C THR A 10 4.47 -6.67 0.20
N SER A 11 5.66 -6.80 -0.43
CA SER A 11 5.86 -7.82 -1.46
C SER A 11 5.65 -9.25 -0.93
N ARG A 12 6.05 -9.53 0.32
CA ARG A 12 5.99 -10.84 0.99
C ARG A 12 6.03 -10.67 2.52
N GLY A 13 5.86 -11.76 3.26
CA GLY A 13 6.11 -11.82 4.71
C GLY A 13 5.08 -11.04 5.53
N ILE A 14 5.55 -10.44 6.63
CA ILE A 14 4.67 -9.79 7.62
C ILE A 14 3.91 -8.61 7.01
N GLY A 15 4.58 -7.74 6.26
CA GLY A 15 3.93 -6.60 5.61
C GLY A 15 2.83 -7.02 4.64
N HIS A 16 3.04 -8.11 3.89
CA HIS A 16 2.04 -8.68 3.00
C HIS A 16 0.79 -9.15 3.75
N GLU A 17 0.98 -9.91 4.84
CA GLU A 17 -0.15 -10.44 5.59
C GLU A 17 -0.90 -9.34 6.36
N LEU A 18 -0.19 -8.35 6.90
CA LEU A 18 -0.81 -7.19 7.54
C LEU A 18 -1.68 -6.38 6.56
N ALA A 19 -1.23 -6.21 5.31
CA ALA A 19 -2.03 -5.53 4.29
C ALA A 19 -3.36 -6.23 4.05
N LEU A 20 -3.36 -7.56 3.97
CA LEU A 20 -4.58 -8.35 3.85
C LEU A 20 -5.46 -8.25 5.09
N GLN A 21 -4.88 -8.37 6.29
CA GLN A 21 -5.65 -8.30 7.53
C GLN A 21 -6.38 -6.96 7.68
N PHE A 22 -5.70 -5.83 7.45
CA PHE A 22 -6.32 -4.52 7.54
C PHE A 22 -7.34 -4.26 6.44
N ALA A 23 -7.08 -4.72 5.21
CA ALA A 23 -8.03 -4.64 4.11
C ALA A 23 -9.31 -5.44 4.40
N ASN A 24 -9.16 -6.66 4.92
CA ASN A 24 -10.28 -7.53 5.29
C ASN A 24 -11.05 -7.00 6.52
N ALA A 25 -10.40 -6.20 7.37
CA ALA A 25 -11.06 -5.44 8.43
C ALA A 25 -11.80 -4.19 7.92
N GLY A 26 -11.81 -3.94 6.60
CA GLY A 26 -12.51 -2.81 5.98
C GLY A 26 -11.76 -1.50 6.07
N HIS A 27 -10.42 -1.52 6.10
CA HIS A 27 -9.58 -0.32 6.03
C HIS A 27 -8.98 -0.14 4.63
N ASN A 28 -8.75 1.11 4.24
CA ASN A 28 -8.04 1.42 3.00
C ASN A 28 -6.55 1.23 3.25
N VAL A 29 -5.91 0.39 2.43
CA VAL A 29 -4.48 0.07 2.58
C VAL A 29 -3.71 0.53 1.35
N LEU A 30 -2.68 1.33 1.57
CA LEU A 30 -1.66 1.63 0.57
C LEU A 30 -0.47 0.71 0.81
N ALA A 31 -0.32 -0.29 -0.05
CA ALA A 31 0.74 -1.28 0.01
C ALA A 31 1.93 -0.84 -0.85
N ILE A 32 3.07 -0.55 -0.22
CA ILE A 32 4.27 -0.06 -0.89
C ILE A 32 5.36 -1.13 -0.89
N SER A 33 5.87 -1.47 -2.06
CA SER A 33 7.07 -2.30 -2.22
C SER A 33 7.62 -2.20 -3.65
N ARG A 34 8.84 -2.67 -3.87
CA ARG A 34 9.47 -2.68 -5.21
C ARG A 34 8.85 -3.70 -6.17
N LYS A 35 8.16 -4.72 -5.65
CA LYS A 35 7.52 -5.77 -6.44
C LYS A 35 6.09 -5.95 -5.97
N LYS A 36 5.14 -5.84 -6.90
CA LYS A 36 3.72 -6.04 -6.60
C LYS A 36 3.44 -7.51 -6.31
N SER A 37 2.44 -7.75 -5.48
CA SER A 37 1.92 -9.08 -5.18
C SER A 37 0.52 -9.22 -5.78
N ASP A 38 0.31 -10.24 -6.60
CA ASP A 38 -0.98 -10.50 -7.28
C ASP A 38 -2.14 -10.66 -6.29
N ARG A 39 -1.88 -11.32 -5.15
CA ARG A 39 -2.87 -11.48 -4.08
C ARG A 39 -3.33 -10.15 -3.47
N LEU A 40 -2.45 -9.15 -3.41
CA LEU A 40 -2.82 -7.81 -2.90
C LEU A 40 -3.59 -7.03 -3.97
N LEU A 41 -3.21 -7.17 -5.24
CA LEU A 41 -3.90 -6.54 -6.37
C LEU A 41 -5.34 -7.02 -6.55
N ALA A 42 -5.65 -8.24 -6.12
CA ALA A 42 -7.00 -8.79 -6.16
C ALA A 42 -7.95 -8.21 -5.09
N ASN A 43 -7.44 -7.43 -4.13
CA ASN A 43 -8.25 -6.88 -3.04
C ASN A 43 -8.61 -5.40 -3.29
N ALA A 44 -9.91 -5.09 -3.38
CA ALA A 44 -10.40 -3.74 -3.69
C ALA A 44 -10.11 -2.68 -2.61
N GLN A 45 -9.79 -3.09 -1.38
CA GLN A 45 -9.39 -2.18 -0.29
C GLN A 45 -7.87 -1.93 -0.26
N ILE A 46 -7.11 -2.54 -1.18
CA ILE A 46 -5.66 -2.41 -1.27
C ILE A 46 -5.26 -1.73 -2.57
N THR A 47 -4.55 -0.62 -2.46
CA THR A 47 -3.82 -0.02 -3.58
C THR A 47 -2.35 -0.40 -3.48
N CYS A 48 -1.80 -1.03 -4.52
CA CYS A 48 -0.37 -1.37 -4.57
C CYS A 48 0.43 -0.32 -5.36
N LEU A 49 1.38 0.32 -4.70
CA LEU A 49 2.31 1.25 -5.33
C LEU A 49 3.71 0.62 -5.42
N SER A 50 4.26 0.61 -6.63
CA SER A 50 5.62 0.12 -6.88
C SER A 50 6.60 1.27 -6.75
N VAL A 51 7.30 1.33 -5.62
CA VAL A 51 8.24 2.41 -5.26
C VAL A 51 9.44 1.81 -4.54
N ASP A 52 10.63 2.25 -4.93
CA ASP A 52 11.83 2.16 -4.12
C ASP A 52 11.90 3.35 -3.16
N LEU A 53 11.74 3.06 -1.86
CA LEU A 53 11.74 4.08 -0.82
C LEU A 53 13.12 4.70 -0.57
N SER A 54 14.18 4.10 -1.13
CA SER A 54 15.53 4.67 -1.09
C SER A 54 15.74 5.75 -2.16
N GLU A 55 14.84 5.85 -3.15
CA GLU A 55 14.91 6.82 -4.23
C GLU A 55 13.97 8.00 -3.98
N GLN A 56 14.53 9.18 -3.71
CA GLN A 56 13.76 10.39 -3.35
C GLN A 56 12.71 10.77 -4.40
N ILE A 57 13.04 10.59 -5.69
CA ILE A 57 12.14 10.88 -6.81
C ILE A 57 10.91 9.96 -6.76
N GLU A 58 11.05 8.72 -6.31
CA GLU A 58 9.92 7.80 -6.24
C GLU A 58 8.99 8.08 -5.05
N LEU A 59 9.49 8.73 -3.99
CA LEU A 59 8.65 9.20 -2.88
C LEU A 59 7.63 10.25 -3.32
N GLU A 60 7.91 11.02 -4.38
CA GLU A 60 6.95 11.96 -4.95
C GLU A 60 5.67 11.26 -5.43
N LYS A 61 5.78 10.01 -5.94
CA LYS A 61 4.62 9.20 -6.34
C LYS A 61 3.72 8.88 -5.14
N VAL A 62 4.32 8.64 -3.97
CA VAL A 62 3.57 8.41 -2.72
C VAL A 62 2.83 9.69 -2.33
N ASN A 63 3.51 10.84 -2.32
CA ASN A 63 2.89 12.13 -2.02
C ASN A 63 1.74 12.45 -2.98
N GLN A 64 1.95 12.25 -4.28
CA GLN A 64 0.92 12.45 -5.29
C GLN A 64 -0.31 11.58 -5.01
N PHE A 65 -0.11 10.30 -4.70
CA PHE A 65 -1.21 9.40 -4.35
C PHE A 65 -1.99 9.91 -3.13
N LEU A 66 -1.29 10.29 -2.05
CA LEU A 66 -1.92 10.75 -0.81
C LEU A 66 -2.77 12.01 -1.03
N THR A 67 -2.23 12.99 -1.76
CA THR A 67 -2.94 14.23 -2.07
C THR A 67 -4.15 14.01 -2.97
N GLN A 68 -4.09 13.03 -3.89
CA GLN A 68 -5.20 12.76 -4.81
C GLN A 68 -6.32 11.91 -4.19
N ASN A 69 -6.00 11.02 -3.26
CA ASN A 69 -6.93 10.00 -2.79
C ASN A 69 -7.37 10.18 -1.34
N TRP A 70 -6.52 10.71 -0.45
CA TRP A 70 -6.71 10.67 1.00
C TRP A 70 -6.59 12.04 1.70
N SER A 71 -6.85 13.13 0.97
CA SER A 71 -6.90 14.50 1.52
C SER A 71 -8.18 14.79 2.29
#